data_AF-H1SDL2-F1
#
_entry.id   AF-H1SDL2-F1
#
_cell.length_a   1.000
_cell.length_b   1.000
_cell.length_c   1.000
_cell.angle_alpha   90.00
_cell.angle_beta   90.00
_cell.angle_gamma   90.00
#
_symmetry.space_group_name_H-M   'P 1'
#
loop_
_entity.id
_entity.type
_entity.pdbx_description
1 polymer ?
#
loop_
_entity_poly.entity_id
_entity_poly.type
_entity_poly.pdbx_seq_one_letter_code
_entity_poly.pdbx_strand_id
1 'polypeptide(L)'
;MSEPWFHGLLHEIKNSTQRAVAERLGVSRPTLSVLVNGLGEYGNGGAKTDRFEMRYRQAFEQIPCPHTGETVGIQHCRGKALQHPPTHNPLQLNHWKACQDCQYKPAPLEPKGARAPKAEIPQAVLDTKTLPLPEVGAPQIQLTNEEPA
;
A
#
# COMPACT_ATOMS: atom_id res chain seq x y z
N MET A 1 -10.32 15.14 -6.98
CA MET A 1 -10.27 15.53 -5.55
C MET A 1 -9.75 16.94 -5.48
N SER A 2 -10.42 17.86 -4.79
CA SER A 2 -10.06 19.29 -4.74
C SER A 2 -9.71 19.77 -3.32
N GLU A 3 -9.23 18.85 -2.49
CA GLU A 3 -8.91 19.13 -1.09
C GLU A 3 -7.51 19.79 -0.96
N PRO A 4 -7.32 20.74 -0.02
CA PRO A 4 -6.08 21.50 0.09
C PRO A 4 -4.85 20.62 0.38
N TRP A 5 -5.01 19.57 1.19
CA TRP A 5 -3.94 18.60 1.49
C TRP A 5 -3.46 17.86 0.24
N PHE A 6 -4.36 17.60 -0.73
CA PHE A 6 -4.00 16.91 -1.97
C PHE A 6 -3.18 17.82 -2.89
N HIS A 7 -3.51 19.12 -2.94
CA HIS A 7 -2.68 20.11 -3.65
C HIS A 7 -1.28 20.22 -3.05
N GLY A 8 -1.18 20.26 -1.72
CA GLY A 8 0.11 20.25 -1.01
C GLY A 8 0.90 18.98 -1.29
N LEU A 9 0.24 17.81 -1.28
CA LEU A 9 0.86 16.53 -1.64
C LEU A 9 1.43 16.54 -3.07
N LEU A 10 0.70 17.08 -4.05
CA LEU A 10 1.19 17.19 -5.43
C LEU A 10 2.39 18.14 -5.54
N HIS A 11 2.40 19.23 -4.77
CA HIS A 11 3.53 20.15 -4.69
C HIS A 11 4.79 19.45 -4.15
N GLU A 12 4.66 18.68 -3.07
CA GLU A 12 5.77 17.89 -2.50
C GLU A 12 6.29 16.82 -3.47
N ILE A 13 5.40 16.17 -4.23
CA ILE A 13 5.79 15.20 -5.27
C ILE A 13 6.56 15.90 -6.39
N LYS A 14 6.17 17.11 -6.78
CA LYS A 14 6.89 17.91 -7.80
C LYS A 14 8.27 18.36 -7.32
N ASN A 15 8.39 18.73 -6.04
CA ASN A 15 9.65 19.19 -5.45
C ASN A 15 10.60 18.06 -5.05
N SER A 16 10.11 16.81 -5.01
CA SER A 16 10.88 15.64 -4.61
C SER A 16 10.59 14.47 -5.55
N THR A 17 10.64 13.24 -5.03
CA THR A 17 10.22 12.05 -5.75
C THR A 17 9.02 11.41 -5.06
N GLN A 18 8.12 10.82 -5.86
CA GLN A 18 6.96 10.09 -5.33
C GLN A 18 7.37 8.97 -4.35
N ARG A 19 8.57 8.40 -4.51
CA ARG A 19 9.12 7.42 -3.57
C ARG A 19 9.44 8.04 -2.21
N ALA A 20 10.16 9.16 -2.19
CA ALA A 20 10.53 9.85 -0.96
C ALA A 20 9.29 10.34 -0.21
N VAL A 21 8.32 10.88 -0.94
CA VAL A 21 7.02 11.29 -0.38
C VAL A 21 6.29 10.10 0.22
N ALA A 22 6.19 8.97 -0.50
CA ALA A 22 5.55 7.75 0.04
C ALA A 22 6.22 7.24 1.34
N GLU A 23 7.57 7.27 1.39
CA GLU A 23 8.34 6.89 2.58
C GLU A 23 8.10 7.84 3.76
N ARG A 24 7.95 9.14 3.47
CA ARG A 24 7.61 10.14 4.49
C ARG A 24 6.19 9.95 5.02
N LEU A 25 5.20 9.71 4.15
CA LEU A 25 3.82 9.38 4.55
C LEU A 25 3.69 8.02 5.25
N GLY A 26 4.65 7.12 5.06
CA GLY A 26 4.58 5.74 5.56
C GLY A 26 3.59 4.87 4.80
N VAL A 27 3.50 5.07 3.48
CA VAL A 27 2.66 4.28 2.58
C VAL A 27 3.50 3.65 1.48
N SER A 28 2.96 2.61 0.84
CA SER A 28 3.63 2.02 -0.31
C SER A 28 3.59 3.00 -1.50
N ARG A 29 4.66 3.02 -2.31
CA ARG A 29 4.69 3.79 -3.57
C ARG A 29 3.52 3.45 -4.50
N PRO A 30 3.16 2.17 -4.76
CA PRO A 30 2.02 1.88 -5.63
C PRO A 30 0.71 2.40 -5.05
N THR A 31 0.50 2.32 -3.73
CA THR A 31 -0.66 2.92 -3.07
C THR A 31 -0.75 4.43 -3.31
N LEU A 32 0.37 5.16 -3.17
CA LEU A 32 0.42 6.59 -3.47
C LEU A 32 0.16 6.88 -4.96
N SER A 33 0.66 6.03 -5.85
CA SER A 33 0.43 6.17 -7.30
C SER A 33 -1.04 5.97 -7.67
N VAL A 34 -1.71 4.97 -7.09
CA VAL A 34 -3.14 4.74 -7.29
C VAL A 34 -3.96 5.95 -6.82
N LEU A 35 -3.62 6.51 -5.66
CA LEU A 35 -4.27 7.71 -5.13
C LEU A 35 -4.09 8.93 -6.06
N VAL A 36 -2.86 9.22 -6.47
CA VAL A 36 -2.54 10.40 -7.30
C VAL A 36 -3.17 10.31 -8.68
N ASN A 37 -3.20 9.11 -9.28
CA ASN A 37 -3.81 8.87 -10.58
C ASN A 37 -5.34 8.68 -10.50
N GLY A 38 -5.93 8.66 -9.30
CA GLY A 38 -7.36 8.44 -9.12
C GLY A 38 -7.83 7.08 -9.66
N LEU A 39 -7.00 6.04 -9.53
CA LEU A 39 -7.32 4.69 -10.03
C LEU A 39 -8.14 3.91 -8.99
N GLY A 40 -9.01 3.00 -9.48
CA GLY A 40 -9.81 2.12 -8.64
C GLY A 40 -10.86 2.84 -7.79
N GLU A 41 -11.03 2.42 -6.54
CA GLU A 41 -12.06 2.96 -5.63
C GLU A 41 -11.87 4.45 -5.28
N TYR A 42 -10.64 4.96 -5.44
CA TYR A 42 -10.33 6.38 -5.25
C TYR A 42 -10.84 7.27 -6.39
N GLY A 43 -10.94 6.73 -7.61
CA GLY A 43 -11.53 7.43 -8.77
C GLY A 43 -13.05 7.41 -8.77
N ASN A 44 -13.64 6.31 -8.30
CA ASN A 44 -15.09 6.12 -8.25
C ASN A 44 -15.75 6.74 -7.00
N GLY A 45 -14.98 7.42 -6.14
CA GLY A 45 -15.50 8.08 -4.94
C GLY A 45 -15.90 7.14 -3.79
N GLY A 46 -15.61 5.84 -3.90
CA GLY A 46 -15.94 4.84 -2.88
C GLY A 46 -14.92 4.76 -1.74
N ALA A 47 -13.67 5.19 -1.97
CA ALA A 47 -12.61 5.10 -0.97
C ALA A 47 -12.54 6.35 -0.06
N LYS A 48 -12.41 6.13 1.26
CA LYS A 48 -12.20 7.19 2.24
C LYS A 48 -10.77 7.75 2.15
N THR A 49 -10.65 9.04 1.81
CA THR A 49 -9.38 9.79 1.73
C THR A 49 -8.90 10.36 3.07
N ASP A 50 -9.77 10.36 4.09
CA ASP A 50 -9.52 10.87 5.44
C ASP A 50 -8.22 10.34 6.06
N ARG A 51 -7.92 9.04 5.88
CA ARG A 51 -6.66 8.44 6.35
C ARG A 51 -5.43 8.98 5.62
N PHE A 52 -5.55 9.37 4.35
CA PHE A 52 -4.45 9.98 3.61
C PHE A 52 -4.24 11.42 4.01
N GLU A 53 -5.32 12.18 4.20
CA GLU A 53 -5.24 13.53 4.76
C GLU A 53 -4.54 13.50 6.10
N MET A 54 -4.99 12.66 7.03
CA MET A 54 -4.38 12.55 8.36
C MET A 54 -2.89 12.21 8.29
N ARG A 55 -2.49 11.29 7.39
CA ARG A 55 -1.07 10.96 7.18
C ARG A 55 -0.28 12.11 6.56
N TYR A 56 -0.86 12.85 5.62
CA TYR A 56 -0.23 14.04 5.03
C TYR A 56 0.02 15.09 6.12
N ARG A 57 -1.01 15.39 6.91
CA ARG A 57 -0.92 16.36 8.02
C ARG A 57 0.13 15.96 9.03
N GLN A 58 0.20 14.69 9.43
CA GLN A 58 1.28 14.23 10.31
C GLN A 58 2.69 14.38 9.70
N ALA A 59 2.84 14.06 8.41
CA ALA A 59 4.13 13.95 7.74
C ALA A 59 4.74 15.29 7.33
N PHE A 60 3.89 16.27 7.00
CA PHE A 60 4.28 17.57 6.45
C PHE A 60 3.86 18.74 7.34
N GLU A 61 2.79 18.61 8.11
CA GLU A 61 2.37 19.61 9.08
C GLU A 61 2.86 19.24 10.49
N GLN A 62 2.83 20.20 11.40
CA GLN A 62 3.04 19.94 12.81
C GLN A 62 1.67 19.86 13.49
N ILE A 63 1.45 18.82 14.29
CA ILE A 63 0.17 18.59 14.97
C ILE A 63 0.35 18.63 16.49
N PRO A 64 -0.65 19.13 17.25
CA PRO A 64 -0.60 19.06 18.70
C PRO A 64 -0.71 17.60 19.15
N CYS A 65 0.27 17.14 19.93
CA CYS A 65 0.26 15.81 20.54
C CYS A 65 -0.86 15.73 21.58
N PRO A 66 -1.78 14.75 21.50
CA PRO A 66 -2.85 14.62 22.49
C PRO A 66 -2.35 14.24 23.89
N HIS A 67 -1.14 13.69 24.00
CA HIS A 67 -0.57 13.26 25.27
C HIS A 67 0.29 14.35 25.94
N THR A 68 1.15 15.04 25.19
CA THR A 68 2.05 16.07 25.73
C THR A 68 1.54 17.49 25.54
N GLY A 69 0.57 17.73 24.66
CA GLY A 69 0.08 19.05 24.28
C GLY A 69 1.04 19.83 23.37
N GLU A 70 2.23 19.30 23.11
CA GLU A 70 3.25 19.96 22.30
C GLU A 70 2.99 19.76 20.81
N THR A 71 3.33 20.77 20.01
CA THR A 71 3.29 20.68 18.55
C THR A 71 4.47 19.83 18.05
N VAL A 72 4.18 18.62 17.57
CA VAL A 72 5.17 17.63 17.15
C VAL A 72 4.97 17.20 15.70
N GLY A 73 6.06 16.82 15.04
CA GLY A 73 6.03 16.21 13.71
C GLY A 73 6.10 14.68 13.75
N ILE A 74 5.90 14.03 12.58
CA ILE A 74 5.84 12.57 12.48
C ILE A 74 7.06 11.82 13.04
N GLN A 75 8.27 12.41 13.00
CA GLN A 75 9.48 11.75 13.51
C GLN A 75 9.41 11.53 15.02
N HIS A 76 8.83 12.49 15.76
CA HIS A 76 8.59 12.34 17.19
C HIS A 76 7.61 11.19 17.45
N CYS A 77 6.48 11.17 16.73
CA CYS A 77 5.48 10.12 16.86
C CYS A 77 6.05 8.73 16.53
N ARG A 78 6.88 8.62 15.49
CA ARG A 78 7.56 7.35 15.15
C ARG A 78 8.52 6.92 16.26
N GLY A 79 9.33 7.84 16.79
CA GLY A 79 10.25 7.55 17.89
C GLY A 79 9.53 7.09 19.16
N LYS A 80 8.34 7.63 19.45
CA LYS A 80 7.57 7.28 20.66
C LYS A 80 6.66 6.06 20.51
N ALA A 81 6.01 5.90 19.35
CA ALA A 81 5.01 4.85 19.11
C ALA A 81 5.59 3.54 18.55
N LEU A 82 6.66 3.62 17.75
CA LEU A 82 7.26 2.44 17.08
C LEU A 82 8.46 1.85 17.84
N GLN A 83 8.91 2.48 18.91
CA GLN A 83 9.92 1.90 19.80
C GLN A 83 9.38 0.69 20.57
N HIS A 84 10.31 -0.16 21.02
CA HIS A 84 9.99 -1.25 21.96
C HIS A 84 9.43 -0.70 23.28
N PRO A 85 8.55 -1.47 23.96
CA PRO A 85 7.98 -1.05 25.24
C PRO A 85 9.11 -0.81 26.26
N PRO A 86 9.17 0.40 26.87
CA PRO A 86 10.18 0.71 27.88
C PRO A 86 10.02 -0.16 29.13
N THR A 87 11.10 -0.80 29.58
CA THR A 87 11.08 -1.71 30.75
C THR A 87 11.51 -1.06 32.06
N HIS A 88 12.38 -0.06 32.01
CA HIS A 88 13.01 0.52 33.21
C HIS A 88 12.40 1.86 33.67
N ASN A 89 11.60 2.53 32.84
CA ASN A 89 11.07 3.86 33.14
C ASN A 89 9.53 3.87 33.03
N PRO A 90 8.79 3.99 34.14
CA PRO A 90 7.33 3.93 34.14
C PRO A 90 6.69 5.13 33.42
N LEU A 91 7.32 6.31 33.44
CA LEU A 91 6.82 7.49 32.74
C LEU A 91 6.90 7.30 31.22
N GLN A 92 8.01 6.75 30.74
CA GLN A 92 8.17 6.41 29.32
C GLN A 92 7.24 5.28 28.89
N LEU A 93 6.99 4.29 29.76
CA LEU A 93 6.02 3.24 29.51
C LEU A 93 4.59 3.80 29.39
N ASN A 94 4.21 4.75 30.25
CA ASN A 94 2.90 5.39 30.18
C ASN A 94 2.73 6.19 28.88
N HIS A 95 3.75 6.96 28.49
CA HIS A 95 3.77 7.66 27.21
C HIS A 95 3.64 6.67 26.05
N TRP A 96 4.42 5.59 26.03
CA TRP A 96 4.34 4.57 24.99
C TRP A 96 2.94 3.95 24.90
N LYS A 97 2.30 3.63 26.04
CA LYS A 97 0.92 3.13 26.07
C LYS A 97 -0.07 4.13 25.48
N ALA A 98 0.04 5.42 25.84
CA ALA A 98 -0.77 6.47 25.25
C ALA A 98 -0.57 6.57 23.72
N CYS A 99 0.67 6.40 23.24
CA CYS A 99 0.96 6.35 21.81
C CYS A 99 0.38 5.10 21.11
N GLN A 100 0.16 3.99 21.81
CA GLN A 100 -0.45 2.80 21.20
C GLN A 100 -1.94 3.00 20.89
N ASP A 101 -2.64 3.80 21.71
CA ASP A 101 -4.07 4.13 21.57
C ASP A 101 -4.33 5.41 20.75
N CYS A 102 -3.26 6.12 20.39
CA CYS A 102 -3.37 7.40 19.70
C CYS A 102 -3.95 7.26 18.28
N GLN A 103 -4.96 8.07 17.97
CA GLN A 103 -5.55 8.19 16.62
C GLN A 103 -4.52 8.57 15.55
N TYR A 104 -3.44 9.25 15.96
CA TYR A 104 -2.37 9.68 15.07
C TYR A 104 -1.18 8.72 15.02
N LYS A 105 -1.32 7.49 15.50
CA LYS A 105 -0.24 6.50 15.51
C LYS A 105 0.26 6.23 14.08
N PRO A 106 1.56 6.43 13.80
CA PRO A 106 2.11 6.14 12.49
C PRO A 106 2.18 4.63 12.26
N ALA A 107 1.93 4.21 11.02
CA ALA A 107 2.18 2.83 10.62
C ALA A 107 3.70 2.55 10.56
N PRO A 108 4.15 1.34 10.93
CA PRO A 108 5.50 0.90 10.63
C PRO A 108 5.77 1.05 9.13
N LEU A 109 6.97 1.51 8.79
CA LEU A 109 7.43 1.43 7.42
C LEU A 109 7.65 -0.04 7.10
N GLU A 110 6.75 -0.62 6.30
CA GLU A 110 6.95 -1.97 5.78
C GLU A 110 8.34 -2.05 5.14
N PRO A 111 9.24 -2.94 5.61
CA PRO A 111 10.57 -3.07 5.04
C PRO A 111 10.43 -3.55 3.60
N LYS A 112 10.78 -2.67 2.66
CA LYS A 112 10.75 -3.01 1.23
C LYS A 112 11.85 -4.04 0.93
N GLY A 113 11.45 -5.29 0.75
CA GLY A 113 12.21 -6.22 -0.07
C GLY A 113 13.08 -7.26 0.63
N ALA A 114 12.60 -7.90 1.71
CA ALA A 114 12.88 -9.33 1.79
C ALA A 114 12.04 -10.04 0.71
N ARG A 115 12.46 -9.90 -0.55
CA ARG A 115 11.98 -10.80 -1.60
C ARG A 115 12.45 -12.17 -1.13
N ALA A 116 11.52 -13.06 -0.76
CA ALA A 116 11.88 -14.47 -0.61
C ALA A 116 12.69 -14.85 -1.87
N PRO A 117 13.83 -15.55 -1.74
CA PRO A 117 14.57 -15.98 -2.89
C PRO A 117 13.57 -16.66 -3.82
N LYS A 118 13.51 -16.21 -5.08
CA LYS A 118 12.75 -16.93 -6.11
C LYS A 118 13.26 -18.36 -5.99
N ALA A 119 12.39 -19.30 -5.63
CA ALA A 119 12.69 -20.71 -5.81
C ALA A 119 13.10 -20.82 -7.28
N GLU A 120 14.38 -21.09 -7.50
CA GLU A 120 14.94 -21.26 -8.82
C GLU A 120 14.30 -22.55 -9.35
N ILE A 121 13.20 -22.41 -10.08
CA ILE A 121 12.61 -23.54 -10.78
C ILE A 121 13.66 -23.93 -11.82
N PRO A 122 14.23 -25.14 -11.78
CA PRO A 122 15.24 -25.55 -12.75
C PRO A 122 14.67 -25.43 -14.16
N GLN A 123 15.47 -24.86 -15.07
CA GLN A 123 15.11 -24.60 -16.47
C GLN A 123 14.70 -25.86 -17.26
N ALA A 124 14.84 -27.05 -16.67
CA ALA A 124 14.44 -28.34 -17.22
C ALA A 124 12.92 -28.56 -17.33
N VAL A 125 12.07 -27.72 -16.72
CA VAL A 125 10.59 -27.91 -16.74
C VAL A 125 9.92 -27.22 -17.96
N LEU A 126 10.67 -26.48 -18.78
CA LEU A 126 10.13 -25.73 -19.93
C LEU A 126 10.29 -26.43 -21.30
N ASP A 127 10.72 -27.69 -21.35
CA ASP A 127 10.75 -28.46 -22.61
C ASP A 127 9.45 -29.25 -22.82
N THR A 128 8.35 -28.53 -23.04
CA THR A 128 7.14 -29.10 -23.64
C THR A 128 7.18 -28.88 -25.14
N LYS A 129 8.21 -29.42 -25.81
CA LYS A 129 8.13 -29.59 -27.26
C LYS A 129 7.16 -30.74 -27.58
N THR A 130 6.29 -30.49 -28.56
CA THR A 130 5.51 -31.48 -29.32
C THR A 130 4.18 -31.91 -28.68
N LEU A 131 3.21 -31.00 -28.64
CA LEU A 131 1.83 -31.42 -28.87
C LEU A 131 1.71 -31.79 -30.36
N PRO A 132 1.39 -33.04 -30.74
CA PRO A 132 1.12 -33.36 -32.13
C PRO A 132 -0.13 -32.59 -32.57
N LEU A 133 0.01 -31.82 -33.65
CA LEU A 133 -1.13 -31.21 -34.34
C LEU A 133 -2.05 -32.34 -34.86
N PRO A 134 -3.37 -32.23 -34.73
CA PRO A 134 -4.27 -33.21 -35.34
C PRO A 134 -4.20 -33.09 -36.88
N GLU A 135 -3.96 -34.22 -37.52
CA GLU A 135 -3.92 -34.40 -38.96
C GLU A 135 -5.26 -33.93 -39.58
N VAL A 136 -5.17 -33.05 -40.57
CA VAL A 136 -6.31 -32.52 -41.33
C VAL A 136 -6.95 -33.62 -42.19
N GLY A 137 -8.16 -34.07 -41.83
CA GLY A 137 -8.95 -34.93 -42.70
C GLY A 137 -9.99 -35.79 -41.99
N ALA A 138 -11.13 -35.21 -41.63
CA ALA A 138 -12.33 -35.99 -41.33
C ALA A 138 -13.44 -35.61 -42.33
N PRO A 139 -14.10 -36.56 -43.00
CA PRO A 139 -15.18 -36.28 -43.93
C PRO A 139 -16.43 -35.76 -43.18
N GLN A 140 -17.12 -34.80 -43.80
CA GLN A 140 -18.34 -34.19 -43.28
C GLN A 140 -19.48 -35.21 -43.28
N ILE A 141 -19.85 -35.73 -42.10
CA ILE A 141 -21.01 -36.62 -41.96
C ILE A 141 -22.27 -35.75 -41.92
N GLN A 142 -23.15 -35.99 -42.87
CA GLN A 142 -24.41 -35.28 -43.11
C GLN A 142 -25.37 -35.42 -41.92
N LEU A 143 -25.98 -34.30 -41.53
CA LEU A 143 -27.01 -34.23 -40.50
C LEU A 143 -28.34 -34.71 -41.11
N THR A 144 -28.74 -35.95 -40.87
CA THR A 144 -30.10 -36.43 -41.14
C THR A 144 -30.87 -36.58 -39.83
N ASN A 145 -31.94 -35.79 -39.72
CA ASN A 145 -32.98 -35.89 -38.72
C ASN A 145 -33.58 -37.31 -38.66
N GLU A 146 -33.86 -37.82 -37.46
CA GLU A 146 -35.11 -38.52 -37.17
C GLU A 146 -35.34 -38.56 -35.64
N GLU A 147 -36.42 -37.88 -35.23
CA GLU A 147 -37.23 -38.16 -34.04
C GLU A 147 -37.57 -39.66 -33.98
N PRO A 148 -37.84 -40.30 -32.81
CA PRO A 148 -39.07 -40.00 -32.07
C PRO A 148 -39.07 -40.29 -30.55
N ALA A 149 -40.00 -39.66 -29.82
CA ALA A 149 -40.95 -40.33 -28.90
C ALA A 149 -41.97 -39.33 -28.37
#